data_AF-A0AA96V2S4-F1
#
_entry.id   AF-A0AA96V2S4-F1
#
_cell.length_a   1.000
_cell.length_b   1.000
_cell.length_c   1.000
_cell.angle_alpha   90.00
_cell.angle_beta   90.00
_cell.angle_gamma   90.00
#
_symmetry.space_group_name_H-M   'P 1'
#
loop_
_entity.id
_entity.type
_entity.pdbx_description
1 polymer ?
#
loop_
_entity_poly.entity_id
_entity_poly.type
_entity_poly.pdbx_seq_one_letter_code
_entity_poly.pdbx_strand_id
1 'polypeptide(L)'
;MELLKKINLIFIFPLFFIFSLYFLFILYSFSLYFFINFIIQILFYGFTPVFFHIFGVIMSFKRVALTVIGGVGYDNMSLSDAQTIQTKHGSVEVHVLNFESMDVALISRHQGKRHVPPHKVNYKALIAAAQKIKAPVLALNSVGSMKPELSAGHFFVPNDFIDMTKTREETFFDKKTVHVDMSDPYCRHIRKVLTTLLSGKKIPFSEGVYVCTEGPRFETKAEIRMYAQFSDVVGMTGVPEVVLAKEAGLCYASLCLITNPAAGLCADVLTIDDVQKAVEERQSEIFDILLSLAKSLKVNSEHDCFCRKSVQNSEI
;
A
#
# COMPACT_ATOMS: atom_id res chain seq x y z
N MET A 1 44.22 66.28 -22.42
CA MET A 1 43.29 65.13 -22.34
C MET A 1 43.87 63.91 -21.59
N GLU A 2 45.06 64.00 -20.98
CA GLU A 2 45.66 62.90 -20.19
C GLU A 2 45.62 63.07 -18.66
N LEU A 3 45.37 64.29 -18.15
CA LEU A 3 45.29 64.52 -16.69
C LEU A 3 43.98 64.00 -16.05
N LEU A 4 42.89 63.89 -16.82
CA LEU A 4 41.57 63.44 -16.31
C LEU A 4 41.44 61.92 -16.20
N LYS A 5 42.31 61.13 -16.84
CA LYS A 5 42.29 59.65 -16.72
C LYS A 5 43.01 59.11 -15.48
N LYS A 6 43.95 59.87 -14.89
CA LYS A 6 44.66 59.46 -13.65
C LYS A 6 43.88 59.76 -12.37
N ILE A 7 42.96 60.73 -12.39
CA ILE A 7 42.19 61.12 -11.19
C ILE A 7 41.07 60.11 -10.88
N ASN A 8 40.52 59.42 -11.88
CA ASN A 8 39.47 58.42 -11.67
C ASN A 8 39.95 57.10 -11.05
N LEU A 9 41.23 56.73 -11.16
CA LEU A 9 41.71 55.47 -10.59
C LEU A 9 42.08 55.56 -9.09
N ILE A 10 42.41 56.76 -8.61
CA ILE A 10 42.91 56.98 -7.24
C ILE A 10 41.75 57.06 -6.23
N PHE A 11 40.55 57.46 -6.65
CA PHE A 11 39.38 57.58 -5.76
C PHE A 11 38.41 56.38 -5.82
N ILE A 12 38.47 55.54 -6.85
CA ILE A 12 37.55 54.38 -6.99
C ILE A 12 38.03 53.17 -6.18
N PHE A 13 39.35 52.97 -6.07
CA PHE A 13 39.93 51.83 -5.36
C PHE A 13 39.70 51.86 -3.83
N PRO A 14 39.80 53.00 -3.13
CA PRO A 14 39.53 53.07 -1.69
C PRO A 14 38.04 52.89 -1.37
N LEU A 15 37.15 53.37 -2.23
CA LEU A 15 35.70 53.31 -2.01
C LEU A 15 35.16 51.88 -2.08
N PHE A 16 35.69 51.06 -3.00
CA PHE A 16 35.32 49.64 -3.14
C PHE A 16 35.80 48.80 -1.95
N PHE A 17 36.98 49.12 -1.42
CA PHE A 17 37.54 48.43 -0.24
C PHE A 17 36.75 48.75 1.03
N ILE A 18 36.32 50.00 1.20
CA ILE A 18 35.46 50.43 2.32
C ILE A 18 34.07 49.76 2.23
N PHE A 19 33.46 49.68 1.04
CA PHE A 19 32.19 48.98 0.85
C PHE A 19 32.30 47.47 1.14
N SER A 20 33.39 46.82 0.75
CA SER A 20 33.66 45.41 1.04
C SER A 20 33.80 45.14 2.54
N LEU A 21 34.54 45.99 3.26
CA LEU A 21 34.72 45.89 4.71
C LEU A 21 33.41 46.15 5.46
N TYR A 22 32.60 47.12 5.00
CA TYR A 22 31.29 47.41 5.58
C TYR A 22 30.30 46.26 5.35
N PHE A 23 30.33 45.63 4.17
CA PHE A 23 29.50 44.46 3.86
C PHE A 23 29.89 43.23 4.69
N LEU A 24 31.19 42.97 4.86
CA LEU A 24 31.70 41.93 5.76
C LEU A 24 31.33 42.21 7.23
N PHE A 25 31.37 43.47 7.67
CA PHE A 25 30.95 43.85 9.01
C PHE A 25 29.44 43.65 9.22
N ILE A 26 28.61 43.97 8.23
CA ILE A 26 27.16 43.72 8.27
C ILE A 26 26.87 42.23 8.33
N LEU A 27 27.53 41.41 7.50
CA LEU A 27 27.37 39.94 7.50
C LEU A 27 27.81 39.33 8.84
N TYR A 28 28.91 39.81 9.42
CA TYR A 28 29.38 39.36 10.72
C TYR A 28 28.42 39.78 11.85
N SER A 29 27.89 41.00 11.78
CA SER A 29 26.90 41.51 12.74
C SER A 29 25.57 40.76 12.66
N PHE A 30 25.14 40.38 11.45
CA PHE A 30 23.94 39.57 11.22
C PHE A 30 24.12 38.14 11.76
N SER A 31 25.29 37.54 11.53
CA SER A 31 25.63 36.22 12.07
C SER A 31 25.73 36.22 13.59
N LEU A 32 26.31 37.27 14.19
CA LEU A 32 26.45 37.39 15.64
C LEU A 32 25.09 37.65 16.30
N TYR A 33 24.23 38.46 15.68
CA TYR A 33 22.86 38.67 16.14
C TYR A 33 22.04 37.37 16.15
N PHE A 34 22.14 36.56 15.09
CA PHE A 34 21.46 35.26 15.02
C PHE A 34 21.99 34.29 16.08
N PHE A 35 23.31 34.26 16.29
CA PHE A 35 23.94 33.40 17.29
C PHE A 35 23.57 33.80 18.73
N ILE A 36 23.55 35.10 19.04
CA ILE A 36 23.16 35.59 20.36
C ILE A 36 21.67 35.31 20.61
N ASN A 37 20.79 35.52 19.64
CA ASN A 37 19.37 35.18 19.78
C ASN A 37 19.14 33.67 19.95
N PHE A 38 19.91 32.84 19.23
CA PHE A 38 19.88 31.38 19.39
C PHE A 38 20.29 30.92 20.80
N ILE A 39 21.35 31.52 21.37
CA ILE A 39 21.81 31.25 22.73
C ILE A 39 20.80 31.73 23.77
N ILE A 40 20.23 32.94 23.60
CA ILE A 40 19.18 33.47 24.49
C ILE A 40 17.95 32.57 24.47
N GLN A 41 17.56 32.05 23.31
CA GLN A 41 16.40 31.16 23.16
C GLN A 41 16.63 29.80 23.85
N ILE A 42 17.85 29.25 23.79
CA ILE A 42 18.24 28.04 24.52
C ILE A 42 18.25 28.27 26.04
N LEU A 43 18.77 29.41 26.49
CA LEU A 43 18.95 29.71 27.92
C LEU A 43 17.65 30.07 28.63
N PHE A 44 16.70 30.73 27.95
CA PHE A 44 15.47 31.23 28.61
C PHE A 44 14.22 30.40 28.34
N TYR A 45 14.14 29.63 27.25
CA TYR A 45 12.89 28.97 26.83
C TYR A 45 12.96 27.44 26.75
N GLY A 46 14.13 26.83 27.01
CA GLY A 46 14.31 25.39 26.85
C GLY A 46 14.15 24.95 25.39
N PHE A 47 14.62 23.75 25.07
CA PHE A 47 14.65 23.23 23.70
C PHE A 47 13.22 22.98 23.17
N THR A 48 12.59 24.01 22.61
CA THR A 48 11.34 23.89 21.84
C THR A 48 11.70 23.83 20.37
N PRO A 49 11.45 22.71 19.66
CA PRO A 49 11.93 22.51 18.31
C PRO A 49 11.02 23.27 17.32
N VAL A 50 11.38 24.52 17.03
CA VAL A 50 10.80 25.28 15.90
C VAL A 50 11.82 25.34 14.77
N PHE A 51 12.21 24.18 14.24
CA PHE A 51 12.95 24.06 12.99
C PHE A 51 12.64 22.69 12.36
N PHE A 52 11.45 22.58 11.76
CA PHE A 52 11.09 21.49 10.85
C PHE A 52 10.15 22.00 9.77
N HIS A 53 10.65 22.88 8.90
CA HIS A 53 10.08 23.09 7.57
C HIS A 53 11.27 23.05 6.60
N ILE A 54 11.22 22.15 5.63
CA ILE A 54 12.33 21.70 4.75
C ILE A 54 13.15 20.55 5.35
N PHE A 55 12.52 19.43 5.67
CA PHE A 55 13.04 18.08 5.42
C PHE A 55 11.82 17.16 5.54
N GLY A 56 11.67 16.23 4.59
CA GLY A 56 10.48 15.38 4.48
C GLY A 56 10.09 14.76 5.81
N VAL A 57 8.79 14.72 6.08
CA VAL A 57 8.21 14.03 7.25
C VAL A 57 8.85 12.64 7.35
N ILE A 58 9.78 12.48 8.29
CA ILE A 58 10.29 11.17 8.65
C ILE A 58 9.15 10.53 9.43
N MET A 59 8.31 9.78 8.69
CA MET A 59 7.24 8.99 9.28
C MET A 59 7.86 7.93 10.17
N SER A 60 7.83 8.16 11.48
CA SER A 60 8.16 7.14 12.47
C SER A 60 6.93 6.27 12.69
N PHE A 61 6.64 5.38 11.75
CA PHE A 61 5.70 4.30 12.03
C PHE A 61 6.27 3.49 13.19
N LYS A 62 5.50 3.32 14.28
CA LYS A 62 5.68 2.11 15.11
C LYS A 62 5.67 0.92 14.16
N ARG A 63 6.46 -0.11 14.44
CA ARG A 63 6.67 -1.24 13.52
C ARG A 63 5.32 -1.83 13.08
N VAL A 64 4.91 -1.53 11.83
CA VAL A 64 3.66 -2.07 11.26
C VAL A 64 3.84 -3.57 11.07
N ALA A 65 2.92 -4.34 11.65
CA ALA A 65 2.98 -5.79 11.65
C ALA A 65 2.34 -6.39 10.39
N LEU A 66 1.32 -5.72 9.85
CA LEU A 66 0.54 -6.16 8.71
C LEU A 66 0.04 -4.94 7.93
N THR A 67 0.10 -5.01 6.61
CA THR A 67 -0.64 -4.11 5.70
C THR A 67 -1.84 -4.87 5.17
N VAL A 68 -3.02 -4.26 5.23
CA VAL A 68 -4.26 -4.82 4.70
C VAL A 68 -4.70 -3.98 3.52
N ILE A 69 -4.96 -4.63 2.38
CA ILE A 69 -5.51 -3.98 1.19
C ILE A 69 -6.94 -4.47 0.98
N GLY A 70 -7.92 -3.60 1.17
CA GLY A 70 -9.33 -3.97 0.97
C GLY A 70 -10.28 -2.93 1.51
N GLY A 71 -11.55 -3.04 1.08
CA GLY A 71 -12.64 -2.30 1.68
C GLY A 71 -13.22 -3.14 2.80
N VAL A 72 -12.98 -2.76 4.04
CA VAL A 72 -13.77 -3.22 5.19
C VAL A 72 -14.37 -1.93 5.76
N GLY A 73 -15.64 -1.94 6.14
CA GLY A 73 -16.35 -0.77 6.66
C GLY A 73 -15.76 -0.32 8.00
N TYR A 74 -14.60 0.31 7.99
CA TYR A 74 -13.84 0.70 9.18
C TYR A 74 -14.48 1.88 9.94
N ASP A 75 -15.71 2.26 9.59
CA ASP A 75 -16.42 3.45 10.07
C ASP A 75 -16.60 3.49 11.59
N ASN A 76 -16.55 2.32 12.26
CA ASN A 76 -16.72 2.18 13.70
C ASN A 76 -15.39 1.98 14.49
N MET A 77 -14.23 2.20 13.87
CA MET A 77 -12.93 1.94 14.50
C MET A 77 -12.18 3.24 14.84
N SER A 78 -11.37 3.19 15.90
CA SER A 78 -10.38 4.23 16.22
C SER A 78 -9.26 4.22 15.18
N LEU A 79 -9.57 4.69 13.97
CA LEU A 79 -8.60 4.91 12.92
C LEU A 79 -7.76 6.14 13.26
N SER A 80 -6.46 6.07 12.96
CA SER A 80 -5.67 7.28 12.86
C SER A 80 -6.22 8.17 11.74
N ASP A 81 -5.86 9.45 11.78
CA ASP A 81 -5.98 10.32 10.61
C ASP A 81 -5.33 9.66 9.39
N ALA A 82 -5.94 9.89 8.22
CA ALA A 82 -5.43 9.39 6.95
C ALA A 82 -4.03 9.95 6.69
N GLN A 83 -3.07 9.08 6.41
CA GLN A 83 -1.71 9.45 6.05
C GLN A 83 -1.51 9.21 4.55
N THR A 84 -1.04 10.22 3.83
CA THR A 84 -0.77 10.09 2.39
C THR A 84 0.65 9.59 2.16
N ILE A 85 0.79 8.42 1.53
CA ILE A 85 2.07 7.92 1.04
C ILE A 85 2.23 8.33 -0.43
N GLN A 86 3.26 9.14 -0.71
CA GLN A 86 3.63 9.52 -2.08
C GLN A 86 4.48 8.44 -2.73
N THR A 87 4.15 8.02 -3.95
CA THR A 87 4.94 7.08 -4.75
C THR A 87 5.23 7.66 -6.13
N LYS A 88 6.15 7.05 -6.89
CA LYS A 88 6.41 7.46 -8.28
C LYS A 88 5.22 7.21 -9.22
N HIS A 89 4.22 6.46 -8.78
CA HIS A 89 3.03 6.09 -9.56
C HIS A 89 1.77 6.83 -9.12
N GLY A 90 1.83 7.65 -8.07
CA GLY A 90 0.67 8.33 -7.50
C GLY A 90 0.66 8.30 -5.97
N SER A 91 -0.31 8.99 -5.39
CA SER A 91 -0.52 9.08 -3.94
C SER A 91 -1.52 8.02 -3.48
N VAL A 92 -1.31 7.49 -2.27
CA VAL A 92 -2.20 6.51 -1.64
C VAL A 92 -2.49 6.95 -0.22
N GLU A 93 -3.77 6.98 0.16
CA GLU A 93 -4.20 7.22 1.54
C GLU A 93 -4.13 5.91 2.32
N VAL A 94 -3.53 5.99 3.51
CA VAL A 94 -3.31 4.86 4.42
C VAL A 94 -3.80 5.26 5.79
N HIS A 95 -4.65 4.44 6.38
CA HIS A 95 -5.03 4.56 7.77
C HIS A 95 -4.21 3.59 8.62
N VAL A 96 -3.97 3.93 9.88
CA VAL A 96 -3.36 3.01 10.83
C VAL A 96 -4.38 2.67 11.89
N LEU A 97 -4.53 1.38 12.12
CA LEU A 97 -5.25 0.85 13.26
C LEU A 97 -4.23 0.46 14.33
N ASN A 98 -4.27 1.17 15.45
CA ASN A 98 -3.38 0.93 16.57
C ASN A 98 -3.98 -0.13 17.50
N PHE A 99 -3.30 -1.27 17.60
CA PHE A 99 -3.50 -2.22 18.68
C PHE A 99 -2.42 -1.99 19.74
N GLU A 100 -2.72 -2.22 21.01
CA GLU A 100 -1.87 -1.86 22.17
C GLU A 100 -0.35 -2.07 21.96
N SER A 101 0.05 -3.16 21.30
CA SER A 101 1.44 -3.52 21.01
C SER A 101 1.85 -3.52 19.53
N MET A 102 0.94 -3.23 18.59
CA MET A 102 1.23 -3.33 17.15
C MET A 102 0.30 -2.51 16.27
N ASP A 103 0.84 -2.07 15.14
CA ASP A 103 0.08 -1.29 14.16
C ASP A 103 -0.28 -2.15 12.95
N VAL A 104 -1.51 -1.97 12.45
CA VAL A 104 -1.97 -2.52 11.18
C VAL A 104 -2.26 -1.37 10.23
N ALA A 105 -1.57 -1.34 9.09
CA ALA A 105 -1.84 -0.35 8.05
C ALA A 105 -2.99 -0.82 7.16
N LEU A 106 -3.92 0.08 6.86
CA LEU A 106 -5.12 -0.18 6.09
C LEU A 106 -5.10 0.68 4.84
N ILE A 107 -5.19 0.05 3.67
CA ILE A 107 -5.24 0.70 2.37
C ILE A 107 -6.56 0.31 1.71
N SER A 108 -7.46 1.28 1.52
CA SER A 108 -8.63 1.05 0.69
C SER A 108 -8.18 0.83 -0.75
N ARG A 109 -8.69 -0.21 -1.41
CA ARG A 109 -8.41 -0.44 -2.84
C ARG A 109 -9.11 0.59 -3.72
N HIS A 110 -10.32 0.96 -3.32
CA HIS A 110 -11.22 1.83 -4.06
C HIS A 110 -11.14 3.26 -3.52
N GLN A 111 -9.94 3.85 -3.59
CA GLN A 111 -9.59 5.15 -3.00
C GLN A 111 -10.42 6.31 -3.54
N GLY A 112 -10.61 7.35 -2.71
CA GLY A 112 -11.22 8.62 -3.09
C GLY A 112 -12.69 8.80 -2.68
N LYS A 113 -13.22 10.00 -2.90
CA LYS A 113 -14.59 10.39 -2.48
C LYS A 113 -15.70 9.56 -3.12
N ARG A 114 -15.43 8.94 -4.27
CA ARG A 114 -16.33 8.00 -4.97
C ARG A 114 -15.57 6.71 -5.18
N HIS A 115 -16.29 5.60 -5.06
CA HIS A 115 -15.73 4.26 -5.25
C HIS A 115 -15.10 4.12 -6.65
N VAL A 116 -13.77 3.99 -6.70
CA VAL A 116 -13.03 3.79 -7.96
C VAL A 116 -13.29 2.37 -8.47
N PRO A 117 -13.73 2.16 -9.73
CA PRO A 117 -14.00 0.81 -10.23
C PRO A 117 -12.71 0.00 -10.41
N PRO A 118 -12.76 -1.35 -10.36
CA PRO A 118 -11.58 -2.22 -10.38
C PRO A 118 -10.59 -1.92 -11.52
N HIS A 119 -11.07 -1.80 -12.75
CA HIS A 119 -10.27 -1.49 -13.94
C HIS A 119 -9.60 -0.10 -13.96
N LYS A 120 -9.89 0.77 -12.97
CA LYS A 120 -9.27 2.10 -12.80
C LYS A 120 -8.45 2.23 -11.52
N VAL A 121 -8.36 1.18 -10.71
CA VAL A 121 -7.51 1.19 -9.52
C VAL A 121 -6.05 1.35 -9.96
N ASN A 122 -5.34 2.28 -9.31
CA ASN A 122 -3.91 2.46 -9.56
C ASN A 122 -3.10 1.45 -8.74
N TYR A 123 -3.07 0.20 -9.21
CA TYR A 123 -2.41 -0.91 -8.52
C TYR A 123 -0.91 -0.68 -8.31
N LYS A 124 -0.22 -0.03 -9.26
CA LYS A 124 1.20 0.34 -9.12
C LYS A 124 1.42 1.27 -7.92
N ALA A 125 0.63 2.33 -7.78
CA ALA A 125 0.73 3.23 -6.64
C ALA A 125 0.40 2.51 -5.32
N LEU A 126 -0.66 1.70 -5.34
CA LEU A 126 -1.12 0.93 -4.18
C LEU A 126 -0.02 0.00 -3.65
N ILE A 127 0.56 -0.82 -4.52
CA ILE A 127 1.62 -1.75 -4.12
C ILE A 127 2.92 -1.02 -3.79
N ALA A 128 3.28 0.06 -4.51
CA ALA A 128 4.45 0.86 -4.17
C ALA A 128 4.32 1.53 -2.79
N ALA A 129 3.10 1.91 -2.38
CA ALA A 129 2.84 2.42 -1.04
C ALA A 129 3.00 1.31 0.01
N ALA A 130 2.41 0.13 -0.24
CA ALA A 130 2.60 -1.05 0.63
C ALA A 130 4.08 -1.44 0.77
N GLN A 131 4.86 -1.34 -0.30
CA GLN A 131 6.31 -1.59 -0.28
C GLN A 131 7.05 -0.64 0.68
N LYS A 132 6.66 0.64 0.71
CA LYS A 132 7.24 1.63 1.62
C LYS A 132 6.90 1.37 3.09
N ILE A 133 5.75 0.75 3.39
CA ILE A 133 5.35 0.35 4.74
C ILE A 133 6.21 -0.80 5.27
N LYS A 134 6.76 -1.64 4.37
CA LYS A 134 7.69 -2.74 4.71
C LYS A 134 7.10 -3.81 5.64
N ALA A 135 5.79 -4.03 5.58
CA ALA A 135 5.09 -5.10 6.28
C ALA A 135 4.61 -6.19 5.30
N PRO A 136 4.34 -7.42 5.78
CA PRO A 136 3.55 -8.40 5.02
C PRO A 136 2.20 -7.80 4.61
N VAL A 137 1.64 -8.28 3.50
CA VAL A 137 0.41 -7.78 2.92
C VAL A 137 -0.65 -8.87 2.90
N LEU A 138 -1.84 -8.59 3.46
CA LEU A 138 -3.04 -9.38 3.27
C LEU A 138 -4.06 -8.57 2.47
N ALA A 139 -4.41 -9.04 1.29
CA ALA A 139 -5.54 -8.51 0.54
C ALA A 139 -6.85 -9.11 1.05
N LEU A 140 -7.87 -8.28 1.22
CA LEU A 140 -9.25 -8.68 1.41
C LEU A 140 -10.00 -8.47 0.10
N ASN A 141 -10.68 -9.53 -0.37
CA ASN A 141 -11.42 -9.52 -1.62
C ASN A 141 -12.82 -10.12 -1.42
N SER A 142 -13.84 -9.48 -1.99
CA SER A 142 -15.15 -10.12 -2.16
C SER A 142 -15.16 -10.90 -3.47
N VAL A 143 -15.71 -12.11 -3.47
CA VAL A 143 -15.71 -13.01 -4.63
C VAL A 143 -17.05 -13.70 -4.85
N GLY A 144 -17.32 -14.02 -6.11
CA GLY A 144 -18.37 -14.95 -6.49
C GLY A 144 -17.88 -16.39 -6.45
N SER A 145 -18.64 -17.30 -5.86
CA SER A 145 -18.32 -18.73 -5.89
C SER A 145 -18.85 -19.40 -7.16
N MET A 146 -18.00 -20.18 -7.83
CA MET A 146 -18.39 -21.08 -8.93
C MET A 146 -18.59 -22.52 -8.46
N LYS A 147 -18.49 -22.75 -7.15
CA LYS A 147 -18.68 -24.05 -6.49
C LYS A 147 -19.96 -24.02 -5.65
N PRO A 148 -20.99 -24.83 -5.96
CA PRO A 148 -22.27 -24.82 -5.25
C PRO A 148 -22.15 -25.04 -3.74
N GLU A 149 -21.16 -25.81 -3.30
CA GLU A 149 -20.89 -26.11 -1.90
C GLU A 149 -20.30 -24.93 -1.11
N LEU A 150 -19.79 -23.89 -1.80
CA LEU A 150 -19.22 -22.70 -1.15
C LEU A 150 -20.24 -21.54 -1.23
N SER A 151 -20.85 -21.24 -0.09
CA SER A 151 -21.94 -20.26 0.04
C SER A 151 -21.44 -18.89 0.53
N ALA A 152 -22.31 -17.87 0.44
CA ALA A 152 -22.02 -16.54 0.94
C ALA A 152 -21.67 -16.57 2.45
N GLY A 153 -20.67 -15.79 2.85
CA GLY A 153 -20.11 -15.79 4.19
C GLY A 153 -18.97 -16.79 4.41
N HIS A 154 -18.73 -17.71 3.47
CA HIS A 154 -17.61 -18.66 3.55
C HIS A 154 -16.29 -18.00 3.15
N PHE A 155 -15.22 -18.28 3.88
CA PHE A 155 -13.88 -17.77 3.55
C PHE A 155 -13.19 -18.64 2.51
N PHE A 156 -12.39 -18.00 1.68
CA PHE A 156 -11.59 -18.67 0.65
C PHE A 156 -10.18 -18.11 0.65
N VAL A 157 -9.16 -18.97 0.62
CA VAL A 157 -7.75 -18.58 0.60
C VAL A 157 -7.15 -19.01 -0.73
N PRO A 158 -7.00 -18.10 -1.71
CA PRO A 158 -6.42 -18.43 -3.01
C PRO A 158 -5.02 -19.02 -2.89
N ASN A 159 -4.75 -20.05 -3.69
CA ASN A 159 -3.45 -20.68 -3.83
C ASN A 159 -2.81 -20.45 -5.20
N ASP A 160 -3.64 -20.15 -6.21
CA ASP A 160 -3.26 -19.83 -7.57
C ASP A 160 -4.29 -18.87 -8.20
N PHE A 161 -4.00 -18.35 -9.40
CA PHE A 161 -4.93 -17.49 -10.11
C PHE A 161 -4.93 -17.69 -11.64
N ILE A 162 -6.03 -17.30 -12.26
CA ILE A 162 -6.17 -17.14 -13.71
C ILE A 162 -6.42 -15.66 -13.99
N ASP A 163 -5.65 -15.07 -14.91
CA ASP A 163 -5.81 -13.68 -15.32
C ASP A 163 -6.66 -13.56 -16.58
N MET A 164 -7.84 -12.94 -16.45
CA MET A 164 -8.73 -12.57 -17.54
C MET A 164 -8.93 -11.05 -17.60
N THR A 165 -8.04 -10.28 -16.97
CA THR A 165 -7.97 -8.82 -17.11
C THR A 165 -7.38 -8.45 -18.48
N LYS A 166 -7.57 -7.19 -18.91
CA LYS A 166 -7.38 -6.79 -20.31
C LYS A 166 -6.66 -5.47 -20.50
N THR A 167 -6.82 -4.54 -19.56
CA THR A 167 -6.46 -3.11 -19.77
C THR A 167 -5.54 -2.54 -18.71
N ARG A 168 -5.11 -3.37 -17.75
CA ARG A 168 -4.40 -2.94 -16.55
C ARG A 168 -2.90 -2.89 -16.82
N GLU A 169 -2.18 -2.06 -16.07
CA GLU A 169 -0.73 -2.12 -16.07
C GLU A 169 -0.25 -3.19 -15.09
N GLU A 170 0.42 -4.22 -15.59
CA GLU A 170 0.68 -5.45 -14.82
C GLU A 170 2.12 -5.56 -14.28
N THR A 171 3.03 -4.67 -14.69
CA THR A 171 4.46 -4.71 -14.30
C THR A 171 5.02 -3.35 -13.92
N PHE A 172 5.90 -3.29 -12.93
CA PHE A 172 6.74 -2.14 -12.60
C PHE A 172 7.91 -1.93 -13.57
N PHE A 173 8.19 -2.89 -14.44
CA PHE A 173 9.39 -2.95 -15.28
C PHE A 173 9.07 -2.64 -16.75
N ASP A 174 8.70 -1.39 -17.05
CA ASP A 174 8.38 -0.97 -18.42
C ASP A 174 9.62 -0.69 -19.30
N LYS A 175 10.82 -0.60 -18.68
CA LYS A 175 12.08 -0.22 -19.35
C LYS A 175 13.11 -1.34 -19.48
N LYS A 176 12.83 -2.50 -18.90
CA LYS A 176 13.69 -3.68 -18.90
C LYS A 176 12.83 -4.92 -18.76
N THR A 177 13.30 -6.05 -19.25
CA THR A 177 12.55 -7.30 -19.16
C THR A 177 12.86 -7.98 -17.83
N VAL A 178 11.83 -8.20 -17.02
CA VAL A 178 11.91 -8.95 -15.76
C VAL A 178 10.84 -10.04 -15.77
N HIS A 179 11.25 -11.30 -15.70
CA HIS A 179 10.36 -12.46 -15.70
C HIS A 179 10.20 -13.02 -14.28
N VAL A 180 9.27 -12.48 -13.50
CA VAL A 180 9.00 -13.01 -12.16
C VAL A 180 8.32 -14.36 -12.24
N ASP A 181 8.84 -15.33 -11.49
CA ASP A 181 8.23 -16.64 -11.33
C ASP A 181 6.95 -16.55 -10.47
N MET A 182 5.82 -16.91 -11.09
CA MET A 182 4.49 -16.93 -10.47
C MET A 182 3.99 -18.36 -10.17
N SER A 183 4.85 -19.39 -10.24
CA SER A 183 4.50 -20.78 -9.90
C SER A 183 4.02 -20.94 -8.44
N ASP A 184 4.30 -19.97 -7.58
CA ASP A 184 3.80 -19.85 -6.21
C ASP A 184 3.38 -18.39 -5.97
N PRO A 185 2.23 -17.95 -6.48
CA PRO A 185 1.93 -16.53 -6.63
C PRO A 185 1.65 -15.83 -5.29
N TYR A 186 1.05 -16.56 -4.35
CA TYR A 186 0.78 -16.10 -2.99
C TYR A 186 1.85 -16.59 -2.00
N CYS A 187 2.22 -15.78 -1.03
CA CYS A 187 3.24 -16.11 -0.05
C CYS A 187 2.84 -17.32 0.81
N ARG A 188 3.52 -18.47 0.61
CA ARG A 188 3.33 -19.71 1.39
C ARG A 188 3.38 -19.50 2.90
N HIS A 189 4.26 -18.62 3.38
CA HIS A 189 4.35 -18.33 4.81
C HIS A 189 3.07 -17.70 5.35
N ILE A 190 2.58 -16.63 4.72
CA ILE A 190 1.35 -15.95 5.17
C ILE A 190 0.17 -16.91 5.04
N ARG A 191 0.05 -17.63 3.92
CA ARG A 191 -1.01 -18.62 3.71
C ARG A 191 -1.00 -19.69 4.80
N LYS A 192 0.15 -20.29 5.11
CA LYS A 192 0.27 -21.31 6.16
C LYS A 192 -0.15 -20.78 7.53
N VAL A 193 0.27 -19.57 7.90
CA VAL A 193 -0.12 -18.96 9.18
C VAL A 193 -1.63 -18.70 9.20
N LEU A 194 -2.18 -18.15 8.11
CA LEU A 194 -3.59 -17.83 7.96
C LEU A 194 -4.47 -19.09 8.04
N THR A 195 -4.18 -20.14 7.28
CA THR A 195 -4.98 -21.38 7.28
C THR A 195 -4.88 -22.13 8.60
N THR A 196 -3.71 -22.10 9.26
CA THR A 196 -3.52 -22.64 10.61
C THR A 196 -4.39 -21.90 11.62
N LEU A 197 -4.43 -20.56 11.54
CA LEU A 197 -5.22 -19.70 12.40
C LEU A 197 -6.73 -19.94 12.20
N LEU A 198 -7.19 -19.99 10.95
CA LEU A 198 -8.60 -20.26 10.62
C LEU A 198 -9.02 -21.63 11.15
N SER A 199 -8.20 -22.66 10.93
CA SER A 199 -8.44 -24.03 11.45
C SER A 199 -8.50 -24.04 12.99
N GLY A 200 -7.56 -23.38 13.66
CA GLY A 200 -7.51 -23.30 15.12
C GLY A 200 -8.71 -22.58 15.73
N LYS A 201 -9.25 -21.58 15.05
CA LYS A 201 -10.49 -20.88 15.41
C LYS A 201 -11.76 -21.60 14.96
N LYS A 202 -11.64 -22.74 14.25
CA LYS A 202 -12.75 -23.48 13.63
C LYS A 202 -13.58 -22.64 12.66
N ILE A 203 -12.94 -21.67 12.01
CA ILE A 203 -13.55 -20.84 10.97
C ILE A 203 -13.51 -21.65 9.67
N PRO A 204 -14.65 -21.99 9.05
CA PRO A 204 -14.67 -22.72 7.78
C PRO A 204 -14.00 -21.92 6.67
N PHE A 205 -13.13 -22.58 5.91
CA PHE A 205 -12.52 -22.00 4.72
C PHE A 205 -12.22 -23.07 3.68
N SER A 206 -11.99 -22.63 2.44
CA SER A 206 -11.49 -23.47 1.34
C SER A 206 -10.28 -22.82 0.68
N GLU A 207 -9.50 -23.61 -0.05
CA GLU A 207 -8.37 -23.14 -0.85
C GLU A 207 -8.57 -23.53 -2.31
N GLY A 208 -8.03 -22.76 -3.24
CA GLY A 208 -8.13 -23.06 -4.67
C GLY A 208 -7.75 -21.89 -5.56
N VAL A 209 -8.23 -21.93 -6.80
CA VAL A 209 -7.83 -21.02 -7.87
C VAL A 209 -8.83 -19.87 -8.00
N TYR A 210 -8.30 -18.65 -7.99
CA TYR A 210 -9.05 -17.42 -8.20
C TYR A 210 -8.97 -16.99 -9.67
N VAL A 211 -10.09 -16.75 -10.36
CA VAL A 211 -10.07 -16.06 -11.65
C VAL A 211 -10.31 -14.57 -11.47
N CYS A 212 -9.42 -13.75 -12.04
CA CYS A 212 -9.57 -12.31 -12.06
C CYS A 212 -10.15 -11.83 -13.38
N THR A 213 -11.32 -11.19 -13.36
CA THR A 213 -11.93 -10.59 -14.54
C THR A 213 -11.78 -9.06 -14.52
N GLU A 214 -11.93 -8.44 -15.69
CA GLU A 214 -11.75 -6.99 -15.83
C GLU A 214 -12.82 -6.17 -15.07
N GLY A 215 -14.06 -6.65 -15.02
CA GLY A 215 -15.20 -5.81 -14.63
C GLY A 215 -15.42 -4.63 -15.61
N PRO A 216 -16.21 -3.60 -15.25
CA PRO A 216 -17.03 -3.51 -14.04
C PRO A 216 -18.35 -4.29 -14.16
N ARG A 217 -18.69 -4.81 -15.34
CA ARG A 217 -19.83 -5.73 -15.47
C ARG A 217 -19.51 -7.05 -14.77
N PHE A 218 -20.54 -7.69 -14.23
CA PHE A 218 -20.47 -9.12 -13.96
C PHE A 218 -20.30 -9.91 -15.25
N GLU A 219 -19.85 -11.15 -15.08
CA GLU A 219 -19.64 -12.12 -16.12
C GLU A 219 -20.97 -12.58 -16.72
N THR A 220 -20.91 -13.04 -17.97
CA THR A 220 -22.02 -13.79 -18.58
C THR A 220 -22.05 -15.22 -18.04
N LYS A 221 -23.20 -15.89 -18.14
CA LYS A 221 -23.31 -17.32 -17.77
C LYS A 221 -22.32 -18.21 -18.53
N ALA A 222 -22.00 -17.85 -19.78
CA ALA A 222 -21.06 -18.61 -20.60
C ALA A 222 -19.62 -18.45 -20.09
N GLU A 223 -19.22 -17.24 -19.73
CA GLU A 223 -17.92 -16.96 -19.11
C GLU A 223 -17.78 -17.73 -17.79
N ILE A 224 -18.78 -17.68 -16.90
CA ILE A 224 -18.75 -18.42 -15.63
C ILE A 224 -18.62 -19.93 -15.85
N ARG A 225 -19.38 -20.52 -16.77
CA ARG A 225 -19.26 -21.96 -17.08
C ARG A 225 -17.86 -22.33 -17.57
N MET A 226 -17.24 -21.46 -18.38
CA MET A 226 -15.88 -21.66 -18.87
C MET A 226 -14.87 -21.56 -17.73
N TYR A 227 -14.93 -20.52 -16.91
CA TYR A 227 -14.00 -20.31 -15.79
C TYR A 227 -14.10 -21.41 -14.73
N ALA A 228 -15.31 -21.91 -14.46
CA ALA A 228 -15.55 -22.97 -13.49
C ALA A 228 -14.86 -24.31 -13.82
N GLN A 229 -14.39 -24.49 -15.07
CA GLN A 229 -13.60 -25.66 -15.47
C GLN A 229 -12.17 -25.64 -14.88
N PHE A 230 -11.66 -24.45 -14.54
CA PHE A 230 -10.26 -24.24 -14.14
C PHE A 230 -10.09 -23.40 -12.87
N SER A 231 -11.20 -22.90 -12.30
CA SER A 231 -11.17 -22.05 -11.11
C SER A 231 -12.38 -22.23 -10.21
N ASP A 232 -12.26 -21.76 -8.97
CA ASP A 232 -13.23 -21.97 -7.91
C ASP A 232 -14.02 -20.71 -7.57
N VAL A 233 -13.35 -19.55 -7.59
CA VAL A 233 -13.95 -18.26 -7.28
C VAL A 233 -13.57 -17.22 -8.32
N VAL A 234 -14.46 -16.26 -8.55
CA VAL A 234 -14.26 -15.14 -9.47
C VAL A 234 -14.27 -13.81 -8.73
N GLY A 235 -13.36 -12.92 -9.07
CA GLY A 235 -13.41 -11.53 -8.62
C GLY A 235 -12.69 -10.61 -9.58
N MET A 236 -12.59 -9.33 -9.23
CA MET A 236 -12.12 -8.29 -10.16
C MET A 236 -10.83 -7.59 -9.73
N THR A 237 -10.22 -7.97 -8.61
CA THR A 237 -9.18 -7.13 -7.96
C THR A 237 -7.90 -7.84 -7.55
N GLY A 238 -7.85 -9.18 -7.59
CA GLY A 238 -6.65 -9.94 -7.20
C GLY A 238 -5.44 -9.74 -8.13
N VAL A 239 -5.69 -9.38 -9.39
CA VAL A 239 -4.68 -9.17 -10.44
C VAL A 239 -4.85 -7.75 -11.02
N PRO A 240 -3.79 -6.95 -11.24
CA PRO A 240 -2.36 -7.28 -11.10
C PRO A 240 -1.79 -7.14 -9.69
N GLU A 241 -2.63 -7.00 -8.66
CA GLU A 241 -2.16 -6.76 -7.28
C GLU A 241 -1.16 -7.82 -6.79
N VAL A 242 -1.45 -9.11 -7.01
CA VAL A 242 -0.56 -10.22 -6.66
C VAL A 242 0.76 -10.21 -7.45
N VAL A 243 0.72 -9.88 -8.75
CA VAL A 243 1.89 -9.83 -9.64
C VAL A 243 2.82 -8.72 -9.21
N LEU A 244 2.28 -7.50 -9.08
CA LEU A 244 3.02 -6.33 -8.64
C LEU A 244 3.59 -6.52 -7.24
N ALA A 245 2.85 -7.15 -6.32
CA ALA A 245 3.37 -7.45 -4.99
C ALA A 245 4.56 -8.40 -5.04
N LYS A 246 4.51 -9.42 -5.91
CA LYS A 246 5.63 -10.33 -6.15
C LYS A 246 6.83 -9.57 -6.72
N GLU A 247 6.65 -8.74 -7.74
CA GLU A 247 7.71 -7.88 -8.30
C GLU A 247 8.32 -6.92 -7.26
N ALA A 248 7.50 -6.38 -6.36
CA ALA A 248 7.93 -5.50 -5.28
C ALA A 248 8.66 -6.24 -4.13
N GLY A 249 8.80 -7.56 -4.23
CA GLY A 249 9.45 -8.38 -3.21
C GLY A 249 8.62 -8.55 -1.93
N LEU A 250 7.30 -8.33 -2.00
CA LEU A 250 6.40 -8.37 -0.85
C LEU A 250 5.89 -9.78 -0.58
N CYS A 251 5.84 -10.13 0.71
CA CYS A 251 5.05 -11.27 1.15
C CYS A 251 3.58 -10.86 1.07
N TYR A 252 2.86 -11.38 0.08
CA TYR A 252 1.47 -11.05 -0.20
C TYR A 252 0.60 -12.30 -0.20
N ALA A 253 -0.56 -12.26 0.44
CA ALA A 253 -1.59 -13.29 0.34
C ALA A 253 -2.98 -12.62 0.25
N SER A 254 -4.00 -13.38 -0.14
CA SER A 254 -5.39 -12.92 -0.15
C SER A 254 -6.25 -13.78 0.78
N LEU A 255 -7.17 -13.12 1.47
CA LEU A 255 -8.32 -13.73 2.13
C LEU A 255 -9.56 -13.23 1.40
N CYS A 256 -10.24 -14.14 0.73
CA CYS A 256 -11.48 -13.87 0.03
C CYS A 256 -12.69 -14.17 0.93
N LEU A 257 -13.71 -13.33 0.86
CA LEU A 257 -15.03 -13.62 1.38
C LEU A 257 -15.96 -13.91 0.21
N ILE A 258 -16.58 -15.08 0.19
CA ILE A 258 -17.61 -15.38 -0.80
C ILE A 258 -18.84 -14.55 -0.44
N THR A 259 -19.29 -13.72 -1.37
CA THR A 259 -20.43 -12.82 -1.17
C THR A 259 -21.65 -13.23 -1.96
N ASN A 260 -21.47 -14.05 -2.99
CA ASN A 260 -22.56 -14.49 -3.85
C ASN A 260 -22.17 -15.77 -4.62
N PRO A 261 -23.14 -16.54 -5.12
CA PRO A 261 -22.91 -17.43 -6.25
C PRO A 261 -22.49 -16.59 -7.46
N ALA A 262 -21.52 -17.04 -8.23
CA ALA A 262 -21.06 -16.34 -9.43
C ALA A 262 -22.22 -16.12 -10.42
N ALA A 263 -22.04 -15.15 -11.34
CA ALA A 263 -23.11 -14.67 -12.20
C ALA A 263 -23.86 -15.80 -12.94
N GLY A 264 -25.18 -15.84 -12.76
CA GLY A 264 -26.06 -16.80 -13.42
C GLY A 264 -26.11 -18.20 -12.84
N LEU A 265 -25.51 -18.43 -11.66
CA LEU A 265 -25.68 -19.64 -10.86
C LEU A 265 -26.84 -19.53 -9.86
N CYS A 266 -27.35 -18.32 -9.60
CA CYS A 266 -28.59 -18.07 -8.86
C CYS A 266 -29.69 -17.53 -9.80
N ALA A 267 -30.94 -17.66 -9.38
CA ALA A 267 -32.11 -17.14 -10.11
C ALA A 267 -32.20 -15.61 -10.02
N ASP A 268 -31.78 -15.04 -8.89
CA ASP A 268 -31.84 -13.60 -8.61
C ASP A 268 -30.68 -12.84 -9.27
N VAL A 269 -30.92 -11.56 -9.53
CA VAL A 269 -29.90 -10.64 -10.05
C VAL A 269 -28.94 -10.28 -8.92
N LEU A 270 -27.65 -10.46 -9.15
CA LEU A 270 -26.61 -10.08 -8.20
C LEU A 270 -26.54 -8.55 -8.04
N THR A 271 -26.59 -8.08 -6.80
CA THR A 271 -26.48 -6.65 -6.49
C THR A 271 -25.24 -6.33 -5.67
N ILE A 272 -24.86 -5.05 -5.63
CA ILE A 272 -23.77 -4.57 -4.77
C ILE A 272 -24.18 -4.66 -3.29
N ASP A 273 -25.46 -4.51 -2.98
CA ASP A 273 -25.98 -4.54 -1.61
C ASP A 273 -25.79 -5.93 -0.98
N ASP A 274 -25.95 -7.00 -1.77
CA ASP A 274 -25.66 -8.38 -1.32
C ASP A 274 -24.20 -8.53 -0.89
N VAL A 275 -23.28 -7.90 -1.64
CA VAL A 275 -21.85 -7.92 -1.35
C VAL A 275 -21.54 -7.19 -0.05
N GLN A 276 -22.12 -6.00 0.13
CA GLN A 276 -21.92 -5.19 1.33
C GLN A 276 -22.44 -5.91 2.57
N LYS A 277 -23.66 -6.46 2.49
CA LYS A 277 -24.29 -7.19 3.59
C LYS A 277 -23.45 -8.38 4.05
N ALA A 278 -22.94 -9.19 3.12
CA ALA A 278 -22.10 -10.34 3.47
C ALA A 278 -20.81 -9.91 4.19
N VAL A 279 -20.21 -8.78 3.80
CA VAL A 279 -19.03 -8.22 4.46
C VAL A 279 -19.36 -7.71 5.87
N GLU A 280 -20.47 -6.99 6.03
CA GLU A 280 -20.92 -6.48 7.33
C GLU A 280 -21.18 -7.60 8.33
N GLU A 281 -21.85 -8.68 7.90
CA GLU A 281 -22.15 -9.85 8.73
C GLU A 281 -20.88 -10.56 9.24
N ARG A 282 -19.75 -10.44 8.51
CA ARG A 282 -18.47 -11.08 8.83
C ARG A 282 -17.41 -10.12 9.35
N GLN A 283 -17.75 -8.85 9.53
CA GLN A 283 -16.77 -7.81 9.84
C GLN A 283 -16.00 -8.08 11.14
N SER A 284 -16.68 -8.52 12.20
CA SER A 284 -16.05 -8.82 13.50
C SER A 284 -15.07 -10.00 13.41
N GLU A 285 -15.43 -11.02 12.64
CA GLU A 285 -14.61 -12.20 12.40
C GLU A 285 -13.38 -11.85 11.54
N ILE A 286 -13.56 -11.05 10.48
CA ILE A 286 -12.46 -10.50 9.67
C ILE A 286 -11.47 -9.76 10.57
N PHE A 287 -11.97 -8.90 11.45
CA PHE A 287 -11.10 -8.13 12.34
C PHE A 287 -10.29 -9.01 13.30
N ASP A 288 -10.91 -10.01 13.92
CA ASP A 288 -10.22 -10.97 14.77
C ASP A 288 -9.17 -11.77 14.00
N ILE A 289 -9.45 -12.15 12.74
CA ILE A 289 -8.48 -12.78 11.84
C ILE A 289 -7.30 -11.84 11.59
N LEU A 290 -7.55 -10.58 11.24
CA LEU A 290 -6.49 -9.59 10.97
C LEU A 290 -5.58 -9.39 12.17
N LEU A 291 -6.16 -9.21 13.35
CA LEU A 291 -5.41 -9.02 14.60
C LEU A 291 -4.60 -10.27 14.95
N SER A 292 -5.22 -11.44 14.87
CA SER A 292 -4.57 -12.71 15.16
C SER A 292 -3.43 -12.99 14.17
N LEU A 293 -3.64 -12.71 12.88
CA LEU A 293 -2.61 -12.86 11.84
C LEU A 293 -1.45 -11.90 12.08
N ALA A 294 -1.74 -10.62 12.36
CA ALA A 294 -0.71 -9.63 12.64
C ALA A 294 0.16 -10.07 13.83
N LYS A 295 -0.43 -10.62 14.90
CA LYS A 295 0.28 -11.18 16.08
C LYS A 295 1.15 -12.38 15.74
N SER A 296 0.67 -13.26 14.85
CA SER A 296 1.39 -14.49 14.48
C SER A 296 2.51 -14.26 13.47
N LEU A 297 2.42 -13.24 12.62
CA LEU A 297 3.44 -12.93 11.63
C LEU A 297 4.66 -12.28 12.28
N LYS A 298 5.79 -13.00 12.27
CA LYS A 298 7.07 -12.43 12.65
C LYS A 298 7.60 -11.58 11.50
N VAL A 299 7.62 -10.26 11.68
CA VAL A 299 8.29 -9.34 10.76
C VAL A 299 9.80 -9.68 10.80
N ASN A 300 10.39 -10.07 9.67
CA ASN A 300 11.84 -10.30 9.45
C ASN A 300 12.48 -11.63 9.88
N SER A 301 11.75 -12.74 10.09
CA SER A 301 12.44 -14.05 10.04
C SER A 301 12.70 -14.46 8.59
N GLU A 302 13.78 -15.20 8.36
CA GLU A 302 13.96 -15.96 7.13
C GLU A 302 12.80 -16.97 7.04
N HIS A 303 11.79 -16.60 6.27
CA HIS A 303 10.61 -17.42 6.08
C HIS A 303 10.84 -18.34 4.89
N ASP A 304 10.16 -19.49 4.90
CA ASP A 304 10.12 -20.43 3.77
C ASP A 304 9.29 -19.89 2.58
N CYS A 305 9.70 -18.74 2.04
CA CYS A 305 9.11 -18.14 0.85
C CYS A 305 10.16 -17.42 0.01
N PHE A 306 9.94 -17.40 -1.31
CA PHE A 306 10.85 -16.74 -2.26
C PHE A 306 10.49 -15.27 -2.51
N CYS A 307 9.45 -14.73 -1.88
CA CYS A 307 8.89 -13.41 -2.17
C CYS A 307 9.94 -12.29 -2.21
N ARG A 308 10.82 -12.18 -1.20
CA ARG A 308 11.85 -11.11 -1.14
C ARG A 308 12.96 -11.23 -2.18
N LYS A 309 13.07 -12.41 -2.80
CA LYS A 309 14.07 -12.76 -3.82
C LYS A 309 13.43 -12.97 -5.20
N SER A 310 12.14 -12.67 -5.35
CA SER A 310 11.34 -12.95 -6.56
C SER A 310 11.93 -12.39 -7.85
N VAL A 311 12.65 -11.28 -7.76
CA VAL A 311 13.29 -10.62 -8.91
C VAL A 311 14.79 -10.95 -9.05
N GLN A 312 15.33 -11.81 -8.19
CA GLN A 312 16.74 -12.21 -8.30
C GLN A 312 16.92 -13.12 -9.51
N ASN A 313 17.86 -12.78 -10.39
CA ASN A 313 18.16 -13.52 -11.62
C ASN A 313 16.98 -13.63 -12.61
N SER A 314 16.02 -12.71 -12.55
CA SER A 314 14.89 -12.68 -13.49
C SER A 314 14.98 -11.58 -14.55
N GLU A 315 16.01 -10.74 -14.49
CA GLU A 315 16.28 -9.67 -15.45
C GLU A 315 17.14 -10.18 -16.62
N ILE A 316 16.82 -9.74 -17.83
CA ILE A 316 17.58 -9.97 -19.06
C ILE A 316 18.32 -8.70 -19.46
#